data_AF-A0A0C1K476-F1
#
_entry.id   AF-A0A0C1K476-F1
#
_cell.length_a   1.000
_cell.length_b   1.000
_cell.length_c   1.000
_cell.angle_alpha   90.00
_cell.angle_beta   90.00
_cell.angle_gamma   90.00
#
_symmetry.space_group_name_H-M   'P 1'
#
loop_
_entity.id
_entity.type
_entity.pdbx_description
1 polymer ?
#
loop_
_entity_poly.entity_id
_entity_poly.type
_entity_poly.pdbx_seq_one_letter_code
_entity_poly.pdbx_strand_id
1 'polypeptide(L)' 'MKQQEDVECMLTLHTLGWGHKRIAKELGIRKNTVKKYLKQKGGVI' A
#
# COMPACT_ATOMS: atom_id res chain seq x y z
N MET A 1 -1.68 16.90 3.12
CA MET A 1 -2.62 16.07 2.33
C MET A 1 -1.80 15.29 1.30
N LYS A 2 -1.43 14.04 1.60
CA LYS A 2 -0.68 13.13 0.71
C LYS A 2 -1.11 11.70 1.07
N GLN A 3 -2.39 11.38 0.82
CA GLN A 3 -2.95 10.08 1.24
C GLN A 3 -3.74 9.38 0.15
N GLN A 4 -4.06 10.02 -0.98
CA GLN A 4 -4.77 9.33 -2.07
C GLN A 4 -3.80 8.77 -3.12
N GLU A 5 -2.88 9.58 -3.65
CA GLU A 5 -1.86 9.10 -4.61
C GLU A 5 -1.01 7.96 -4.07
N ASP A 6 -0.57 8.08 -2.82
CA ASP A 6 0.20 7.03 -2.15
C ASP A 6 -0.60 5.73 -2.01
N VAL A 7 -1.90 5.82 -1.77
CA VAL A 7 -2.78 4.64 -1.62
C VAL A 7 -3.07 3.99 -2.96
N GLU A 8 -3.24 4.78 -4.02
CA GLU A 8 -3.31 4.24 -5.38
C GLU A 8 -2.01 3.52 -5.75
N CYS A 9 -0.85 4.15 -5.58
CA CYS A 9 0.44 3.49 -5.83
C CYS A 9 0.60 2.19 -5.03
N MET A 10 0.21 2.18 -3.75
CA MET A 10 0.22 0.95 -2.94
C MET A 10 -0.63 -0.16 -3.56
N LEU A 11 -1.82 0.16 -4.05
CA LEU A 11 -2.72 -0.81 -4.67
C LEU A 11 -2.19 -1.29 -6.02
N THR A 12 -1.70 -0.39 -6.88
CA THR A 12 -1.12 -0.75 -8.17
C THR A 12 0.08 -1.68 -7.97
N LEU A 13 0.99 -1.34 -7.06
CA LEU A 13 2.15 -2.17 -6.76
C LEU A 13 1.72 -3.52 -6.15
N HIS A 14 0.71 -3.54 -5.29
CA HIS A 14 0.19 -4.78 -4.72
C HIS A 14 -0.46 -5.68 -5.80
N THR A 15 -1.19 -5.11 -6.76
CA THR A 15 -1.74 -5.85 -7.91
C THR A 15 -0.65 -6.37 -8.83
N LEU A 16 0.51 -5.70 -8.90
CA LEU A 16 1.71 -6.18 -9.58
C LEU A 16 2.46 -7.29 -8.81
N GLY A 17 1.93 -7.75 -7.67
CA GLY A 17 2.54 -8.79 -6.84
C GLY A 17 3.60 -8.29 -5.87
N TRP A 18 3.71 -6.98 -5.66
CA TRP A 18 4.68 -6.42 -4.73
C TRP A 18 4.21 -6.60 -3.28
N GLY A 19 5.10 -7.13 -2.43
CA GLY A 19 4.82 -7.26 -1.01
C GLY A 19 4.78 -5.91 -0.29
N HIS A 20 3.92 -5.78 0.72
CA HIS A 20 3.74 -4.55 1.50
C HIS A 20 5.03 -3.96 2.10
N LYS A 21 6.04 -4.79 2.42
CA LYS A 21 7.35 -4.32 2.91
C LYS A 21 8.14 -3.59 1.83
N ARG A 22 8.07 -4.08 0.59
CA ARG A 22 8.75 -3.48 -0.56
C ARG A 22 8.09 -2.16 -0.93
N ILE A 23 6.76 -2.15 -1.00
CA ILE A 23 5.94 -0.96 -1.24
C ILE A 23 6.20 0.13 -0.20
N ALA A 24 6.28 -0.23 1.09
CA ALA A 24 6.60 0.70 2.16
C ALA A 24 7.98 1.35 2.01
N LYS A 25 8.97 0.58 1.56
CA LYS A 25 10.32 1.09 1.31
C LYS A 25 10.37 2.01 0.08
N GLU A 26 9.65 1.64 -0.97
CA GLU A 26 9.59 2.40 -2.23
C GLU A 26 8.91 3.76 -2.05
N LEU A 27 7.78 3.77 -1.35
CA LEU A 27 7.00 4.99 -1.13
C LEU A 27 7.50 5.81 0.07
N GLY A 28 8.43 5.26 0.88
CA GLY A 28 8.88 5.90 2.12
C GLY A 28 7.81 5.96 3.22
N ILE A 29 6.77 5.13 3.12
CA ILE A 29 5.62 5.13 4.03
C ILE A 29 5.78 4.03 5.07
N ARG A 30 5.30 4.29 6.29
CA ARG A 30 5.34 3.28 7.35
C ARG A 30 4.57 2.02 6.94
N LYS A 31 5.19 0.85 7.09
CA LYS A 31 4.60 -0.48 6.84
C LYS A 31 3.22 -0.69 7.49
N ASN A 32 2.98 -0.08 8.65
CA ASN A 32 1.71 -0.18 9.36
C ASN A 32 0.57 0.53 8.60
N THR A 33 0.89 1.66 7.98
CA THR A 33 -0.02 2.42 7.12
C THR A 33 -0.34 1.61 5.87
N VAL A 34 0.68 1.11 5.18
CA VAL A 34 0.52 0.24 4.01
C VAL A 34 -0.35 -0.98 4.33
N LYS A 35 -0.08 -1.68 5.43
CA LYS A 35 -0.89 -2.83 5.89
C LYS A 35 -2.34 -2.43 6.18
N LYS A 36 -2.57 -1.30 6.85
CA LYS A 36 -3.92 -0.80 7.17
C LYS A 36 -4.71 -0.43 5.90
N TYR A 37 -4.04 0.16 4.91
CA TYR A 37 -4.67 0.53 3.64
C TYR A 37 -4.95 -0.67 2.75
N LEU A 38 -3.99 -1.59 2.60
CA LEU A 38 -4.19 -2.84 1.87
C LEU A 38 -5.30 -3.68 2.52
N LYS A 39 -5.42 -3.69 3.86
CA LYS A 39 -6.51 -4.37 4.55
C LYS A 39 -7.87 -3.69 4.34
N GLN A 40 -7.94 -2.36 4.30
CA GLN A 40 -9.19 -1.62 4.11
C GLN A 40 -9.70 -1.62 2.66
N LYS A 41 -8.81 -1.45 1.67
CA LYS A 41 -9.18 -1.37 0.25
C LYS A 41 -9.02 -2.68 -0.52
N GLY A 42 -8.18 -3.60 -0.05
CA GLY A 42 -7.88 -4.86 -0.74
C GLY A 42 -8.92 -5.95 -0.55
N GLY A 43 -9.84 -5.84 0.42
CA GLY A 43 -11.06 -6.65 0.50
C GLY A 43 -10.92 -8.17 0.30
N VAL A 44 -9.75 -8.77 0.57
CA VAL A 44 -9.61 -10.23 0.55
C VAL A 44 -9.75 -10.72 1.98
N ILE A 45 -10.92 -11.27 2.25
CA ILE A 45 -11.21 -12.18 3.37
C ILE A 45 -10.64 -13.54 3.00
#